data_AF-A0A0N4YRQ0-F1
#
_entry.id   AF-A0A0N4YRQ0-F1
#
_cell.length_a   1.000
_cell.length_b   1.000
_cell.length_c   1.000
_cell.angle_alpha   90.00
_cell.angle_beta   90.00
_cell.angle_gamma   90.00
#
_symmetry.space_group_name_H-M   'P 1'
#
loop_
_entity.id
_entity.type
_entity.pdbx_description
1 polymer ?
#
loop_
_entity_poly.entity_id
_entity_poly.type
_entity_poly.pdbx_seq_one_letter_code
_entity_poly.pdbx_strand_id
1 'polypeptide(L)'
;MLIHFLLLVTLVSSCNLKAKVYSETNYPMWAQFTFHNETKSEIFEFNKVDQNYTVHITGLLCNLKPTILKVYKDRPTTPDAKPFGQTSAFIEGMGMLDYTIYYHAGPRMGMRAGVSCGFGDCGSRG
;
A
#
# COMPACT_ATOMS: atom_id res chain seq x y z
N MET A 1 2.88 -2.37 -39.94
CA MET A 1 3.57 -3.06 -38.84
C MET A 1 4.09 -2.13 -37.74
N LEU A 2 4.68 -0.97 -38.06
CA LEU A 2 5.15 -0.01 -37.04
C LEU A 2 4.05 0.51 -36.10
N ILE A 3 2.84 0.71 -36.62
CA ILE A 3 1.68 1.21 -35.87
C ILE A 3 1.14 0.20 -34.85
N HIS A 4 1.20 -1.11 -35.16
CA HIS A 4 0.78 -2.16 -34.23
C HIS A 4 1.78 -2.31 -33.06
N PHE A 5 3.06 -1.99 -33.28
CA PHE A 5 4.08 -2.00 -32.23
C PHE A 5 3.94 -0.79 -31.29
N LEU A 6 3.57 0.38 -31.82
CA LEU A 6 3.26 1.59 -31.04
C LEU A 6 1.96 1.47 -30.21
N LEU A 7 0.97 0.71 -30.68
CA LEU A 7 -0.27 0.42 -29.93
C LEU A 7 -0.05 -0.55 -28.74
N LEU A 8 1.04 -1.33 -28.74
CA LEU A 8 1.41 -2.16 -27.59
C LEU A 8 1.96 -1.33 -26.41
N VAL A 9 2.39 -0.08 -26.67
CA VAL A 9 3.06 0.79 -25.69
C VAL A 9 2.06 1.52 -24.78
N THR A 10 0.75 1.39 -25.02
CA THR A 10 -0.22 1.66 -23.95
C THR A 10 -0.22 0.47 -23.00
N LEU A 11 0.89 0.30 -22.26
CA LEU A 11 0.87 -0.35 -20.96
C LEU A 11 -0.09 0.48 -20.12
N VAL A 12 -1.38 0.16 -20.21
CA VAL A 12 -2.36 0.69 -19.29
C VAL A 12 -1.89 0.20 -17.95
N SER A 13 -1.36 1.11 -17.13
CA SER A 13 -0.80 0.81 -15.82
C SER A 13 -1.93 0.44 -14.86
N SER A 14 -2.52 -0.74 -15.05
CA SER A 14 -3.57 -1.27 -14.19
C SER A 14 -2.98 -1.90 -12.94
N CYS A 15 -3.74 -1.87 -11.86
CA CYS A 15 -3.46 -2.64 -10.67
C CYS A 15 -4.60 -3.61 -10.38
N ASN A 16 -4.25 -4.84 -10.05
CA ASN A 16 -5.10 -5.82 -9.37
C ASN A 16 -4.22 -6.52 -8.32
N LEU A 17 -4.06 -5.84 -7.19
CA LEU A 17 -3.10 -6.23 -6.16
C LEU A 17 -3.82 -6.65 -4.89
N LYS A 18 -3.31 -7.69 -4.23
CA LYS A 18 -3.67 -8.03 -2.85
C LYS A 18 -2.57 -7.54 -1.93
N ALA A 19 -2.87 -6.55 -1.11
CA ALA A 19 -1.96 -6.01 -0.11
C ALA A 19 -2.30 -6.59 1.27
N LYS A 20 -1.37 -7.33 1.88
CA LYS A 20 -1.51 -7.86 3.24
C LYS A 20 -0.76 -6.98 4.22
N VAL A 21 -1.44 -6.43 5.22
CA VAL A 21 -0.83 -5.63 6.27
C VAL A 21 -0.78 -6.45 7.54
N TYR A 22 0.37 -6.56 8.18
CA TYR A 22 0.57 -7.28 9.43
C TYR A 22 1.20 -6.41 10.52
N SER A 23 0.90 -6.72 11.77
CA SER A 23 1.43 -6.02 12.94
C SER A 23 2.56 -6.79 13.60
N GLU A 24 3.64 -6.10 13.96
CA GLU A 24 4.69 -6.60 14.86
C GLU A 24 4.59 -5.98 16.27
N THR A 25 3.42 -5.46 16.63
CA THR A 25 3.20 -4.78 17.91
C THR A 25 2.02 -5.35 18.69
N ASN A 26 2.18 -5.39 20.02
CA ASN A 26 1.11 -5.67 20.98
C ASN A 26 0.44 -4.39 21.52
N TYR A 27 0.94 -3.21 21.15
CA TYR A 27 0.31 -1.94 21.46
C TYR A 27 -0.74 -1.58 20.40
N PRO A 28 -1.86 -0.96 20.80
CA PRO A 28 -2.91 -0.55 19.87
C PRO A 28 -2.37 0.45 18.86
N MET A 29 -2.58 0.14 17.58
CA MET A 29 -2.17 0.97 16.45
C MET A 29 -3.28 0.96 15.39
N TRP A 30 -3.42 2.06 14.68
CA TRP A 30 -4.36 2.16 13.56
C TRP A 30 -3.62 2.37 12.26
N ALA A 31 -4.14 1.84 11.16
CA ALA A 31 -3.61 2.11 9.83
C ALA A 31 -4.71 2.36 8.82
N GLN A 32 -4.38 3.15 7.80
CA GLN A 32 -5.29 3.45 6.70
C GLN A 32 -4.50 3.68 5.42
N PHE A 33 -4.97 3.08 4.33
CA PHE A 33 -4.46 3.40 3.00
C PHE A 33 -5.13 4.65 2.45
N THR A 34 -4.35 5.44 1.71
CA THR A 34 -4.83 6.33 0.66
C THR A 34 -4.33 5.75 -0.66
N PHE A 35 -5.25 5.34 -1.53
CA PHE A 35 -4.91 4.71 -2.80
C PHE A 35 -4.53 5.74 -3.88
N HIS A 36 -4.03 5.25 -5.01
CA HIS A 36 -3.68 6.05 -6.19
C HIS A 36 -4.83 6.95 -6.70
N ASN A 37 -6.09 6.57 -6.46
CA ASN A 37 -7.28 7.35 -6.82
C ASN A 37 -7.76 8.29 -5.69
N GLU A 38 -6.92 8.52 -4.67
CA GLU A 38 -7.18 9.37 -3.50
C GLU A 38 -8.30 8.88 -2.56
N THR A 39 -8.96 7.76 -2.90
CA THR A 39 -9.88 7.10 -1.97
C THR A 39 -9.11 6.44 -0.83
N LYS A 40 -9.79 6.27 0.31
CA LYS A 40 -9.20 5.69 1.52
C LYS A 40 -9.79 4.32 1.79
N SER A 41 -8.99 3.42 2.36
CA SER A 41 -9.51 2.19 2.93
C SER A 41 -10.32 2.45 4.20
N GLU A 42 -10.97 1.40 4.71
CA GLU A 42 -11.35 1.37 6.12
C GLU A 42 -10.13 1.57 7.03
N ILE A 43 -10.39 1.91 8.29
CA ILE A 43 -9.37 2.04 9.32
C ILE A 43 -9.17 0.67 9.94
N PHE A 44 -7.95 0.14 9.84
CA PHE A 44 -7.56 -1.11 10.48
C PHE A 44 -7.09 -0.83 11.90
N GLU A 45 -7.51 -1.65 12.85
CA GLU A 45 -7.08 -1.59 14.24
C GLU A 45 -6.24 -2.84 14.55
N PHE A 46 -5.03 -2.64 15.05
CA PHE A 46 -4.08 -3.70 15.39
C PHE A 46 -3.80 -3.68 16.88
N ASN A 47 -4.12 -4.78 17.56
CA ASN A 47 -3.98 -4.90 19.03
C ASN A 47 -3.12 -6.09 19.45
N LYS A 48 -2.58 -6.85 18.50
CA LYS A 48 -1.72 -8.02 18.74
C LYS A 48 -0.74 -8.21 17.59
N VAL A 49 0.39 -8.84 17.92
CA VAL A 49 1.36 -9.33 16.93
C VAL A 49 0.68 -10.33 15.99
N ASP A 50 1.12 -10.33 14.73
CA ASP A 50 0.64 -11.17 13.61
C ASP A 50 -0.82 -10.95 13.19
N GLN A 51 -1.55 -10.03 13.84
CA GLN A 51 -2.84 -9.56 13.34
C GLN A 51 -2.63 -8.96 11.96
N ASN A 52 -3.48 -9.35 11.03
CA ASN A 52 -3.36 -8.93 9.65
C ASN A 52 -4.71 -8.63 9.00
N TYR A 53 -4.64 -7.77 7.99
CA TYR A 53 -5.75 -7.39 7.12
C TYR A 53 -5.29 -7.52 5.68
N THR A 54 -6.22 -7.85 4.79
CA THR A 54 -5.97 -7.87 3.35
C THR A 54 -6.85 -6.83 2.69
N VAL A 55 -6.24 -6.01 1.84
CA VAL A 55 -6.94 -5.01 1.03
C VAL A 55 -6.66 -5.23 -0.45
N HIS A 56 -7.66 -4.94 -1.28
CA HIS A 56 -7.55 -5.02 -2.72
C HIS A 56 -7.28 -3.64 -3.30
N ILE A 57 -6.18 -3.50 -4.03
CA ILE A 57 -5.81 -2.27 -4.72
C ILE A 57 -6.08 -2.51 -6.21
N THR A 58 -7.18 -1.95 -6.68
CA THR A 58 -7.65 -2.11 -8.06
C THR A 58 -7.84 -0.77 -8.73
N GLY A 59 -7.48 -0.69 -10.01
CA GLY A 59 -7.68 0.54 -10.78
C GLY A 59 -6.91 0.53 -12.09
N LEU A 60 -7.10 1.62 -12.83
CA LEU A 60 -6.29 1.96 -14.00
C LEU A 60 -5.37 3.11 -13.61
N LEU A 61 -4.22 3.19 -14.27
CA LEU A 61 -3.22 4.25 -14.08
C LEU A 61 -2.67 4.34 -12.64
N CYS A 62 -2.49 3.20 -11.97
CA CYS A 62 -2.13 3.12 -10.55
C CYS A 62 -0.70 3.62 -10.23
N ASN A 63 0.14 3.76 -11.26
CA ASN A 63 1.50 4.26 -11.13
C ASN A 63 1.63 5.79 -11.30
N LEU A 64 0.52 6.53 -11.50
CA LEU A 64 0.56 8.00 -11.62
C LEU A 64 0.56 8.71 -10.28
N LYS A 65 -0.04 8.10 -9.26
CA LYS A 65 -0.09 8.59 -7.89
C LYS A 65 0.31 7.48 -6.94
N PRO A 66 1.00 7.80 -5.83
CA PRO A 66 1.43 6.77 -4.90
C PRO A 66 0.24 6.19 -4.13
N THR A 67 0.32 4.91 -3.83
CA THR A 67 -0.46 4.35 -2.72
C THR A 67 0.31 4.62 -1.43
N ILE A 68 -0.36 5.19 -0.43
CA ILE A 68 0.22 5.62 0.84
C ILE A 68 -0.42 4.81 1.96
N LEU A 69 0.39 4.18 2.81
CA LEU A 69 -0.06 3.57 4.06
C LEU A 69 0.39 4.46 5.21
N LYS A 70 -0.57 4.98 5.98
CA LYS A 70 -0.32 5.76 7.19
C LYS A 70 -0.65 4.93 8.42
N VAL A 71 0.15 5.09 9.47
CA VAL A 71 -0.10 4.50 10.79
C VAL A 71 -0.27 5.60 11.83
N TYR A 72 -1.07 5.30 12.85
CA TYR A 72 -1.48 6.24 13.88
C TYR A 72 -1.43 5.59 15.25
N LYS A 73 -1.05 6.36 16.27
CA LYS A 73 -1.13 5.97 17.68
C LYS A 73 -2.49 6.20 18.31
N ASP A 74 -3.35 6.95 17.62
CA ASP A 74 -4.74 7.21 17.99
C ASP A 74 -5.63 6.96 16.78
N ARG A 75 -6.90 6.62 16.98
CA ARG A 75 -7.82 6.35 15.88
C ARG A 75 -7.96 7.58 14.97
N PRO A 76 -7.74 7.48 13.65
CA PRO A 76 -7.75 8.62 12.71
C PRO A 76 -9.15 9.12 12.33
N THR A 77 -10.08 9.14 13.29
CA THR A 77 -11.40 9.77 13.17
C THR A 77 -11.44 11.17 13.78
N THR A 78 -10.40 11.55 14.53
CA THR A 78 -10.29 12.89 15.12
C THR A 78 -9.63 13.86 14.12
N PRO A 79 -10.09 15.13 14.04
CA PRO A 79 -9.53 16.12 13.11
C PRO A 79 -8.02 16.34 13.26
N ASP A 80 -7.49 16.14 14.46
CA ASP A 80 -6.08 16.38 14.80
C ASP A 80 -5.21 15.11 14.76
N ALA A 81 -5.74 13.97 14.33
CA ALA A 81 -4.99 12.72 14.24
C ALA A 81 -3.82 12.84 13.26
N LYS A 82 -2.62 13.09 13.79
CA LYS A 82 -1.38 13.11 13.00
C LYS A 82 -0.86 11.68 12.82
N PRO A 83 -0.49 11.29 11.60
CA PRO A 83 0.13 9.99 11.38
C PRO A 83 1.46 9.91 12.16
N PHE A 84 1.66 8.82 12.89
CA PHE A 84 2.92 8.51 13.54
C PHE A 84 4.02 8.21 12.52
N GLY A 85 3.65 7.54 11.43
CA GLY A 85 4.54 7.22 10.33
C GLY A 85 3.76 6.92 9.06
N GLN A 86 4.47 6.87 7.94
CA GLN A 86 3.88 6.51 6.66
C GLN A 86 4.91 5.86 5.73
N THR A 87 4.41 5.04 4.80
CA THR A 87 5.14 4.58 3.62
C THR A 87 4.33 4.86 2.37
N SER A 88 5.02 5.02 1.23
CA SER A 88 4.39 5.30 -0.04
C SER A 88 5.14 4.65 -1.19
N ALA A 89 4.41 4.18 -2.19
CA ALA A 89 4.97 3.56 -3.37
C ALA A 89 4.08 3.76 -4.59
N PHE A 90 4.71 3.92 -5.75
CA PHE A 90 4.05 3.93 -7.05
C PHE A 90 4.04 2.51 -7.59
N ILE A 91 2.88 1.84 -7.44
CA ILE A 91 2.71 0.40 -7.67
C ILE A 91 1.69 0.10 -8.75
N GLU A 92 1.96 -0.94 -9.54
CA GLU A 92 1.09 -1.43 -10.60
C GLU A 92 1.29 -2.94 -10.83
N GLY A 93 0.47 -3.53 -11.71
CA GLY A 93 0.56 -4.93 -12.09
C GLY A 93 -0.52 -5.79 -11.46
N MET A 94 -0.29 -7.11 -11.42
CA MET A 94 -1.23 -8.09 -10.93
C MET A 94 -0.50 -9.06 -10.01
N GLY A 95 -0.80 -9.02 -8.71
CA GLY A 95 0.02 -9.74 -7.75
C GLY A 95 -0.29 -9.46 -6.29
N MET A 96 0.73 -9.68 -5.46
CA MET A 96 0.63 -9.54 -4.00
C MET A 96 1.80 -8.72 -3.46
N LEU A 97 1.54 -7.98 -2.41
CA LEU A 97 2.54 -7.26 -1.64
C LEU A 97 2.14 -7.24 -0.17
N ASP A 98 3.10 -7.04 0.71
CA ASP A 98 2.83 -6.96 2.13
C ASP A 98 3.42 -5.70 2.77
N TYR A 99 2.85 -5.35 3.92
CA TYR A 99 3.30 -4.24 4.74
C TYR A 99 3.38 -4.65 6.19
N THR A 100 4.47 -4.26 6.85
CA THR A 100 4.65 -4.42 8.28
C THR A 100 4.35 -3.13 9.02
N ILE A 101 3.62 -3.21 10.12
CA ILE A 101 3.43 -2.12 11.08
C ILE A 101 4.28 -2.36 12.31
N TYR A 102 5.08 -1.36 12.66
CA TYR A 102 5.94 -1.35 13.84
C TYR A 102 5.41 -0.32 14.85
N TYR A 103 5.68 -0.53 16.14
CA TYR A 103 5.33 0.44 17.19
C TYR A 103 6.32 1.63 17.25
N HIS A 104 7.59 1.36 16.99
CA HIS A 104 8.69 2.34 17.13
C HIS A 104 9.17 2.93 15.80
N ALA A 105 8.61 2.48 14.67
CA ALA A 105 8.99 2.94 13.34
C ALA A 105 7.75 3.09 12.44
N GLY A 106 7.90 3.84 11.35
CA GLY A 106 6.88 3.89 10.30
C GLY A 106 6.68 2.52 9.63
N PRO A 107 5.53 2.29 8.98
CA PRO A 107 5.26 1.06 8.26
C PRO A 107 6.26 0.88 7.11
N ARG A 108 6.50 -0.37 6.71
CA ARG A 108 7.39 -0.71 5.59
C ARG A 108 6.75 -1.70 4.65
N MET A 109 7.00 -1.55 3.35
CA MET A 109 6.69 -2.60 2.38
C MET A 109 7.68 -3.75 2.53
N GLY A 110 7.16 -4.98 2.58
CA GLY A 110 7.97 -6.19 2.65
C GLY A 110 8.19 -6.80 1.26
N MET A 111 7.81 -8.06 1.11
CA MET A 111 7.86 -8.80 -0.14
C MET A 111 6.79 -8.33 -1.14
N ARG A 112 7.15 -8.35 -2.42
CA ARG A 112 6.19 -8.20 -3.53
C ARG A 112 6.42 -9.25 -4.62
N ALA A 113 5.34 -9.77 -5.18
CA ALA A 113 5.33 -10.73 -6.28
C ALA A 113 4.29 -10.32 -7.33
N GLY A 114 4.68 -10.23 -8.60
CA GLY A 114 3.78 -9.76 -9.68
C GLY A 114 3.47 -8.25 -9.65
N VAL A 115 4.21 -7.49 -8.84
CA VAL A 115 4.03 -6.05 -8.65
C VAL A 115 5.22 -5.31 -9.23
N SER A 116 4.97 -4.38 -10.15
CA SER A 116 5.94 -3.37 -10.56
C SER A 116 5.89 -2.20 -9.58
N CYS A 117 7.06 -1.71 -9.19
CA CYS A 117 7.20 -0.55 -8.30
C CYS A 117 8.23 0.39 -8.90
N GLY A 118 7.79 1.59 -9.27
CA GLY A 118 8.62 2.56 -9.98
C GLY A 118 9.36 3.53 -9.04
N PHE A 119 8.76 3.88 -7.90
CA PHE A 119 9.32 4.83 -6.96
C PHE A 119 8.74 4.63 -5.55
N GLY A 120 9.50 5.02 -4.53
CA GLY A 120 9.10 4.94 -3.11
C GLY A 120 9.61 3.67 -2.43
N ASP A 121 8.88 3.23 -1.40
CA ASP A 121 9.18 2.02 -0.65
C ASP A 121 8.77 0.79 -1.45
N CYS A 122 9.70 0.29 -2.26
CA CYS A 122 9.47 -0.82 -3.18
C CYS A 122 9.75 -2.20 -2.57
N GLY A 123 9.97 -2.27 -1.26
CA GLY A 123 10.20 -3.51 -0.53
C GLY A 123 11.28 -4.42 -1.15
N SER A 124 11.23 -5.70 -0.79
CA SER A 124 12.04 -6.77 -1.39
C SER A 124 11.28 -7.47 -2.51
N ARG A 125 12.01 -7.91 -3.54
CA ARG A 125 11.43 -8.76 -4.60
C ARG A 125 11.29 -10.19 -4.07
N GLY A 126 10.09 -10.75 -4.17
CA GLY A 126 9.80 -12.18 -3.93
C GLY A 126 9.91 -13.01 -5.20
#